data_AF-A0A837REB4-F1
#
_entry.id   AF-A0A837REB4-F1
#
_cell.length_a   1.000
_cell.length_b   1.000
_cell.length_c   1.000
_cell.angle_alpha   90.00
_cell.angle_beta   90.00
_cell.angle_gamma   90.00
#
_symmetry.space_group_name_H-M   'P 1'
#
loop_
_entity.id
_entity.type
_entity.pdbx_description
1 polymer ?
#
loop_
_entity_poly.entity_id
_entity_poly.type
_entity_poly.pdbx_seq_one_letter_code
_entity_poly.pdbx_strand_id
1 'polypeptide(L)' 'MDDTGKWLEQQVSDLAKKQKAYENRAFLVAMQQVIQEQNMRTEQLKGEVDGRLWNHEQW' A
#
# COMPACT_ATOMS: atom_id res chain seq x y z
N MET A 1 0.28 -6.53 -5.95
CA MET A 1 0.25 -5.13 -5.49
C MET A 1 -0.43 -4.29 -6.56
N ASP A 2 -1.52 -3.63 -6.18
CA ASP A 2 -2.34 -2.80 -7.07
C ASP A 2 -1.48 -1.70 -7.72
N ASP A 3 -1.76 -1.36 -8.98
CA ASP A 3 -0.96 -0.37 -9.71
C ASP A 3 -0.99 1.01 -9.05
N THR A 4 -2.12 1.37 -8.43
CA THR A 4 -2.26 2.57 -7.60
C THR A 4 -1.30 2.56 -6.41
N GLY A 5 -1.19 1.40 -5.74
CA GLY A 5 -0.33 1.22 -4.58
C GLY A 5 1.16 1.37 -4.90
N LYS A 6 1.59 0.78 -6.01
CA LYS A 6 2.98 0.94 -6.52
C LYS A 6 3.28 2.37 -6.94
N TRP A 7 2.34 3.00 -7.65
CA TRP A 7 2.49 4.40 -8.06
C TRP A 7 2.64 5.32 -6.85
N LEU A 8 1.80 5.15 -5.83
CA LEU A 8 1.84 5.97 -4.61
C LEU A 8 3.15 5.79 -3.84
N GLU A 9 3.62 4.55 -3.69
CA GLU A 9 4.91 4.25 -3.04
C GLU A 9 6.07 4.95 -3.76
N GLN A 10 6.08 4.90 -5.09
CA GLN A 10 7.09 5.57 -5.92
C GLN A 10 7.04 7.10 -5.76
N GLN A 11 5.85 7.71 -5.77
CA GLN A 11 5.71 9.16 -5.59
C GLN A 11 6.23 9.62 -4.24
N VAL A 12 5.87 8.92 -3.16
CA VAL A 12 6.34 9.28 -1.81
C VAL A 12 7.85 9.10 -1.69
N SER A 13 8.43 8.08 -2.33
CA SER A 13 9.89 7.90 -2.42
C SER A 13 10.59 9.06 -3.11
N ASP A 14 10.06 9.52 -4.24
CA ASP A 14 10.67 10.62 -4.98
C ASP A 14 10.51 11.96 -4.27
N LEU A 15 9.40 12.17 -3.56
CA LEU A 15 9.22 13.33 -2.68
C LEU A 15 10.21 13.30 -1.50
N ALA A 16 10.40 12.14 -0.87
CA ALA A 16 11.34 12.00 0.25
C ALA A 16 12.79 12.33 -0.18
N LYS A 17 13.20 11.87 -1.36
CA LYS A 17 14.54 12.15 -1.92
C LYS A 17 14.76 13.64 -2.22
N LYS A 18 13.71 14.36 -2.62
CA LYS A 18 13.77 15.79 -2.96
C LYS A 18 13.62 16.71 -1.74
N GLN A 19 13.13 16.18 -0.62
CA GLN A 19 12.86 16.97 0.58
C GLN A 19 14.13 17.28 1.37
N LYS A 20 14.43 18.57 1.52
CA LYS A 20 15.61 19.08 2.24
C LYS A 20 15.38 19.16 3.74
N ALA A 21 14.18 19.51 4.17
CA ALA A 21 13.84 19.61 5.58
C ALA A 21 13.75 18.22 6.21
N TYR A 22 14.53 17.98 7.25
CA TYR A 22 14.63 16.67 7.90
C TYR A 22 13.26 16.15 8.35
N GLU A 23 12.47 16.98 9.03
CA GLU A 23 11.16 16.61 9.58
C GLU A 23 10.22 16.13 8.49
N ASN A 24 10.12 16.87 7.39
CA ASN A 24 9.29 16.52 6.25
C ASN A 24 9.77 15.25 5.54
N ARG A 25 11.10 15.04 5.46
CA ARG A 25 11.66 13.82 4.89
C ARG A 25 11.35 12.61 5.77
N ALA A 26 11.50 12.77 7.09
CA ALA A 26 11.20 11.72 8.07
C ALA A 26 9.72 11.33 8.03
N PHE A 27 8.83 12.32 7.91
CA PHE A 27 7.39 12.09 7.70
C PHE A 27 7.13 11.25 6.43
N LEU A 28 7.75 11.61 5.30
CA LEU A 28 7.57 10.86 4.05
C LEU A 28 8.11 9.43 4.14
N VAL A 29 9.22 9.21 4.85
CA VAL A 29 9.75 7.86 5.10
C VAL A 29 8.79 7.03 5.96
N ALA A 30 8.22 7.61 7.02
CA ALA A 30 7.22 6.93 7.84
C ALA A 30 5.95 6.62 7.04
N MET A 31 5.54 7.53 6.15
CA MET A 31 4.39 7.33 5.26
C MET A 31 4.58 6.13 4.32
N GLN A 32 5.80 5.85 3.86
CA GLN A 32 6.07 4.67 3.03
C GLN A 32 5.73 3.36 3.76
N GLN A 33 6.04 3.27 5.06
CA GLN A 33 5.72 2.08 5.86
C GLN A 33 4.20 1.86 5.91
N VAL A 34 3.45 2.93 6.14
CA VAL A 34 1.98 2.88 6.16
C VAL A 34 1.42 2.45 4.80
N ILE A 35 1.96 2.97 3.70
CA ILE A 35 1.53 2.59 2.34
C ILE A 35 1.75 1.09 2.10
N GLN A 36 2.90 0.54 2.51
CA GLN A 36 3.19 -0.90 2.37
C GLN A 36 2.18 -1.75 3.14
N GLU A 37 1.85 -1.37 4.37
CA GLU A 37 0.81 -2.06 5.14
C GLU A 37 -0.56 -2.01 4.47
N GLN A 38 -0.97 -0.85 3.94
CA GLN A 38 -2.26 -0.72 3.25
C GLN A 38 -2.32 -1.56 1.97
N ASN A 39 -1.21 -1.63 1.24
CA ASN A 39 -1.12 -2.45 0.03
C ASN A 39 -1.26 -3.93 0.36
N MET A 40 -0.59 -4.41 1.42
CA MET A 40 -0.74 -5.78 1.90
C MET A 40 -2.18 -6.08 2.34
N ARG A 41 -2.81 -5.19 3.11
CA ARG A 41 -4.21 -5.36 3.55
C ARG A 41 -5.18 -5.43 2.36
N THR A 42 -4.95 -4.62 1.34
CA THR A 42 -5.77 -4.61 0.13
C THR A 42 -5.67 -5.94 -0.62
N GLU A 43 -4.47 -6.51 -0.74
CA GLU A 43 -4.28 -7.83 -1.35
C GLU A 43 -4.99 -8.94 -0.56
N GLN A 44 -4.86 -8.91 0.77
CA GLN A 44 -5.52 -9.88 1.65
C GLN A 44 -7.05 -9.81 1.53
N LEU A 45 -7.62 -8.60 1.54
CA LEU A 45 -9.07 -8.40 1.38
C LEU A 45 -9.58 -8.89 0.02
N LYS A 46 -8.83 -8.66 -1.06
CA LYS A 46 -9.17 -9.21 -2.39
C LYS A 46 -9.19 -10.74 -2.35
N GLY A 47 -8.16 -11.36 -1.76
CA GLY A 47 -8.09 -12.82 -1.60
C GLY A 47 -9.20 -13.41 -0.72
N GLU A 48 -9.59 -12.74 0.36
CA GLU A 48 -10.73 -13.17 1.20
C GLU A 48 -12.06 -13.09 0.46
N VAL A 49 -12.28 -12.03 -0.33
CA VAL A 49 -13.48 -11.90 -1.15
C VAL A 49 -13.53 -13.02 -2.19
N ASP A 50 -12.44 -13.27 -2.91
CA ASP A 50 -12.38 -14.35 -3.90
C ASP A 50 -12.56 -15.73 -3.26
N GLY A 51 -11.94 -15.98 -2.09
CA GLY A 51 -12.09 -17.24 -1.35
C GLY A 51 -13.51 -17.48 -0.84
N ARG A 52 -14.22 -16.43 -0.42
CA ARG A 52 -15.65 -16.53 -0.05
C ARG A 52 -16.54 -16.78 -1.27
N LEU A 53 -16.23 -16.18 -2.41
CA LEU A 53 -16.97 -16.40 -3.66
C LEU A 53 -16.77 -17.82 -4.21
N TRP A 54 -15.61 -18.43 -3.96
CA TRP A 54 -15.32 -19.82 -4.33
C TRP A 54 -15.82 -20.86 -3.33
N ASN A 55 -16.46 -20.45 -2.22
CA ASN A 55 -17.02 -21.39 -1.24
C ASN A 55 -18.25 -22.12 -1.82
N HIS A 56 -17.99 -23.27 -2.42
CA HIS A 56 -18.93 -24.20 -3.04
C HIS A 56 -19.94 -24.84 -2.07
N GLU A 57 -19.84 -24.60 -0.75
CA GLU A 57 -20.88 -25.03 0.22
C GLU A 57 -22.08 -24.07 0.27
N GLN A 58 -22.03 -22.93 -0.42
CA GLN A 58 -23.10 -21.94 -0.48
C GLN A 58 -23.86 -21.96 -1.82
N TRP A 59 -23.57 -22.91 -2.72
CA TRP A 59 -24.25 -23.11 -4.01
C TRP A 59 -25.05 -24.41 -4.04
#